data_AF-A0A7V4CIZ3-F1
#
_entry.id   AF-A0A7V4CIZ3-F1
#
_cell.length_a   1.000
_cell.length_b   1.000
_cell.length_c   1.000
_cell.angle_alpha   90.00
_cell.angle_beta   90.00
_cell.angle_gamma   90.00
#
_symmetry.space_group_name_H-M   'P 1'
#
loop_
_entity.id
_entity.type
_entity.pdbx_description
1 polymer ?
#
loop_
_entity_poly.entity_id
_entity_poly.type
_entity_poly.pdbx_seq_one_letter_code
_entity_poly.pdbx_strand_id
1 'polypeptide(L)'
;MLKELIDKFYLEREKEKRKKEKERIRFFISEAGKCPRMIFFRFKKAPAEEIEPERLRIFEEGEIIQQRILRHLFSLGIVRATEIQIPPQELIAGRADAIVSFTDKTFSDFGIEIKEKIEPGIPYVLEIKSISGKINSKKLPLQDHINQLQLYLHYFKIKKGILLYLNKDTQEISEFLFDYDQNLVENILNWFSKLKEKIEADIIPVRLTDWPENWQCQKCEFFEICKIAGRQEMEWEKLKEKLEVSRV
;
A
#
# COMPACT_ATOMS: atom_id res chain seq x y z
N MET A 1 28.97 16.60 -3.84
CA MET A 1 29.64 15.64 -2.91
C MET A 1 28.70 15.00 -1.88
N LEU A 2 28.00 15.75 -1.02
CA LEU A 2 27.15 15.15 0.03
C LEU A 2 25.84 14.53 -0.51
N LYS A 3 25.21 15.16 -1.51
CA LYS A 3 24.01 14.62 -2.16
C LYS A 3 24.27 13.22 -2.69
N GLU A 4 25.37 13.06 -3.42
CA GLU A 4 25.78 11.83 -4.09
C GLU A 4 26.11 10.73 -3.07
N LEU A 5 26.72 11.09 -1.93
CA LEU A 5 26.93 10.17 -0.82
C LEU A 5 25.61 9.68 -0.22
N ILE A 6 24.65 10.59 0.02
CA ILE A 6 23.33 10.25 0.54
C ILE A 6 22.55 9.39 -0.47
N ASP A 7 22.55 9.76 -1.74
CA ASP A 7 21.89 9.01 -2.80
C ASP A 7 22.43 7.57 -2.87
N LYS A 8 23.76 7.43 -2.87
CA LYS A 8 24.43 6.12 -2.85
C LYS A 8 24.05 5.31 -1.61
N PHE A 9 23.95 5.93 -0.45
CA PHE A 9 23.51 5.26 0.78
C PHE A 9 22.12 4.63 0.64
N TYR A 10 21.14 5.36 0.10
CA TYR A 10 19.79 4.80 -0.10
C TYR A 10 19.77 3.68 -1.15
N LEU A 11 20.50 3.84 -2.25
CA LEU A 11 20.56 2.83 -3.32
C LEU A 11 21.19 1.52 -2.82
N GLU A 12 22.30 1.59 -2.09
CA GLU A 12 22.95 0.39 -1.55
C GLU A 12 22.06 -0.31 -0.50
N ARG A 13 21.40 0.46 0.38
CA ARG A 13 20.42 -0.08 1.34
C ARG A 13 19.26 -0.80 0.63
N GLU A 14 18.72 -0.24 -0.46
CA GLU A 14 17.66 -0.86 -1.25
C GLU A 14 18.16 -2.13 -1.98
N LYS A 15 19.36 -2.12 -2.54
CA LYS A 15 19.98 -3.31 -3.16
C LYS A 15 20.15 -4.44 -2.14
N GLU A 16 20.64 -4.13 -0.94
CA GLU A 16 20.76 -5.12 0.13
C GLU A 16 19.41 -5.68 0.56
N LYS A 17 18.39 -4.84 0.65
CA LYS A 17 17.02 -5.26 0.97
C LYS A 17 16.49 -6.24 -0.08
N ARG A 18 16.63 -5.92 -1.37
CA ARG A 18 16.23 -6.80 -2.48
C ARG A 18 16.99 -8.12 -2.53
N LYS A 19 18.30 -8.11 -2.21
CA LYS A 19 19.10 -9.35 -2.10
C LYS A 19 18.61 -10.27 -0.99
N LYS A 20 18.15 -9.70 0.13
CA LYS A 20 17.62 -10.45 1.29
C LYS A 20 16.16 -10.88 1.10
N GLU A 21 15.49 -10.40 0.05
CA GLU A 21 14.09 -10.70 -0.20
C GLU A 21 13.94 -12.17 -0.59
N LYS A 22 13.30 -12.94 0.31
CA LYS A 22 12.98 -14.34 0.08
C LYS A 22 12.03 -14.48 -1.10
N GLU A 23 11.87 -15.71 -1.57
CA GLU A 23 10.84 -15.99 -2.56
C GLU A 23 9.47 -15.54 -2.07
N ARG A 24 8.80 -14.78 -2.93
CA ARG A 24 7.55 -14.12 -2.60
C ARG A 24 6.40 -15.09 -2.83
N ILE A 25 5.76 -15.51 -1.75
CA ILE A 25 4.66 -16.49 -1.78
C ILE A 25 3.27 -15.90 -1.50
N ARG A 26 3.21 -14.64 -1.04
CA ARG A 26 1.97 -13.95 -0.65
C ARG A 26 1.88 -12.55 -1.26
N PHE A 27 0.65 -12.13 -1.52
CA PHE A 27 0.34 -10.73 -1.83
C PHE A 27 0.49 -9.87 -0.57
N PHE A 28 0.71 -8.57 -0.74
CA PHE A 28 0.62 -7.63 0.38
C PHE A 28 -0.75 -6.95 0.37
N ILE A 29 -1.35 -6.70 1.53
CA ILE A 29 -2.64 -6.00 1.64
C ILE A 29 -2.62 -4.67 0.88
N SER A 30 -1.50 -3.93 0.94
CA SER A 30 -1.30 -2.65 0.25
C SER A 30 -1.31 -2.74 -1.28
N GLU A 31 -1.34 -3.94 -1.85
CA GLU A 31 -1.48 -4.17 -3.29
C GLU A 31 -2.92 -4.29 -3.76
N ALA A 32 -3.90 -4.24 -2.86
CA ALA A 32 -5.31 -4.30 -3.20
C ALA A 32 -5.69 -3.12 -4.11
N GLY A 33 -6.06 -3.42 -5.37
CA GLY A 33 -6.38 -2.40 -6.38
C GLY A 33 -5.17 -1.84 -7.14
N LYS A 34 -3.97 -2.40 -6.96
CA LYS A 34 -2.79 -2.03 -7.76
C LYS A 34 -2.76 -2.77 -9.10
N CYS A 35 -1.87 -2.32 -10.00
CA CYS A 35 -1.68 -2.89 -11.32
C CYS A 35 -1.33 -4.40 -11.24
N PRO A 36 -2.13 -5.30 -11.83
CA PRO A 36 -1.90 -6.75 -11.75
C PRO A 36 -0.59 -7.16 -12.42
N ARG A 37 -0.19 -6.49 -13.51
CA ARG A 37 1.11 -6.73 -14.17
C ARG A 37 2.30 -6.39 -13.29
N MET A 38 2.25 -5.26 -12.58
CA MET A 38 3.32 -4.87 -11.66
C MET A 38 3.50 -5.93 -10.56
N ILE A 39 2.39 -6.42 -10.00
CA ILE A 39 2.41 -7.48 -8.98
C ILE A 39 2.98 -8.77 -9.58
N PHE A 40 2.51 -9.20 -10.75
CA PHE A 40 3.02 -10.37 -11.47
C PHE A 40 4.54 -10.29 -11.65
N PHE A 41 5.06 -9.17 -12.14
CA PHE A 41 6.50 -8.97 -12.36
C PHE A 41 7.31 -9.03 -11.07
N ARG A 42 6.76 -8.57 -9.93
CA ARG A 42 7.39 -8.76 -8.61
C ARG A 42 7.45 -10.21 -8.20
N PHE A 43 6.37 -10.98 -8.39
CA PHE A 43 6.37 -12.42 -8.09
C PHE A 43 7.39 -13.17 -8.96
N LYS A 44 7.48 -12.84 -10.25
CA LYS A 44 8.43 -13.45 -11.18
C LYS A 44 9.85 -12.87 -11.12
N LYS A 45 10.11 -11.95 -10.18
CA LYS A 45 11.41 -11.26 -10.01
C LYS A 45 11.94 -10.72 -11.34
N ALA A 46 11.05 -10.14 -12.15
CA ALA A 46 11.41 -9.57 -13.45
C ALA A 46 12.44 -8.43 -13.27
N PRO A 47 13.28 -8.17 -14.29
CA PRO A 47 14.18 -7.02 -14.26
C PRO A 47 13.39 -5.72 -14.02
N ALA A 48 13.82 -4.95 -13.02
CA ALA A 48 13.22 -3.69 -12.62
C ALA A 48 14.24 -2.56 -12.79
N GLU A 49 13.75 -1.39 -13.19
CA GLU A 49 14.51 -0.14 -13.15
C GLU A 49 14.90 0.19 -11.69
N GLU A 50 16.07 0.80 -11.52
CA GLU A 50 16.52 1.23 -10.20
C GLU A 50 15.59 2.33 -9.67
N ILE A 51 15.24 2.28 -8.38
CA ILE A 51 14.38 3.28 -7.78
C ILE A 51 15.21 4.55 -7.51
N GLU A 52 14.68 5.70 -7.94
CA GLU A 52 15.28 7.01 -7.66
C GLU A 52 15.52 7.25 -6.14
N PRO A 53 16.71 7.71 -5.72
CA PRO A 53 17.02 7.98 -4.31
C PRO A 53 16.04 8.93 -3.62
N GLU A 54 15.56 9.95 -4.34
CA GLU A 54 14.56 10.90 -3.86
C GLU A 54 13.26 10.18 -3.46
N ARG A 55 12.88 9.13 -4.19
CA ARG A 55 11.69 8.33 -3.90
C ARG A 55 11.87 7.47 -2.65
N LEU A 56 13.07 6.93 -2.44
CA LEU A 56 13.41 6.19 -1.22
C LEU A 56 13.33 7.08 0.03
N ARG A 57 13.84 8.33 -0.06
CA ARG A 57 13.67 9.34 1.00
C ARG A 57 12.22 9.68 1.26
N ILE A 58 11.41 9.83 0.21
CA ILE A 58 9.97 10.07 0.34
C ILE A 58 9.27 8.95 1.11
N PHE A 59 9.69 7.70 0.94
CA PHE A 59 9.14 6.56 1.69
C PHE A 59 9.53 6.62 3.17
N GLU A 60 10.81 6.87 3.47
CA GLU A 60 11.30 7.03 4.85
C GLU A 60 10.60 8.19 5.58
N GLU A 61 10.39 9.33 4.91
CA GLU A 61 9.63 10.45 5.46
C GLU A 61 8.19 10.04 5.81
N GLY A 62 7.57 9.20 4.99
CA GLY A 62 6.24 8.64 5.28
C GLY A 62 6.23 7.81 6.56
N GLU A 63 7.25 6.96 6.77
CA GLU A 63 7.41 6.16 7.99
C GLU A 63 7.60 7.04 9.22
N ILE A 64 8.40 8.11 9.11
CA ILE A 64 8.63 9.08 10.21
C ILE A 64 7.33 9.79 10.60
N ILE A 65 6.55 10.23 9.61
CA ILE A 65 5.25 10.88 9.83
C ILE A 65 4.31 9.94 10.57
N GLN A 66 4.21 8.69 10.12
CA GLN A 66 3.39 7.67 10.77
C GLN A 66 3.79 7.48 12.24
N GLN A 67 5.09 7.30 12.52
CA GLN A 67 5.60 7.14 13.88
C GLN A 67 5.32 8.37 14.77
N ARG A 68 5.42 9.58 14.21
CA ARG A 68 5.08 10.82 14.93
C ARG A 68 3.59 10.84 15.32
N ILE A 69 2.69 10.50 14.40
CA ILE A 69 1.26 10.46 14.70
C ILE A 69 0.93 9.41 15.73
N LEU A 70 1.48 8.20 15.60
CA LEU A 70 1.28 7.16 16.60
C LEU A 70 1.73 7.61 17.99
N ARG A 71 2.86 8.31 18.13
CA ARG A 71 3.30 8.89 19.42
C ARG A 71 2.28 9.87 20.01
N HIS A 72 1.66 10.71 19.19
CA HIS A 72 0.60 11.62 19.65
C HIS A 72 -0.62 10.83 20.13
N LEU A 73 -1.09 9.86 19.35
CA LEU A 73 -2.25 9.04 19.72
C LEU A 73 -1.98 8.18 20.97
N PHE A 74 -0.75 7.70 21.16
CA PHE A 74 -0.32 7.01 22.39
C PHE A 74 -0.43 7.94 23.60
N SER A 75 0.01 9.19 23.45
CA SER A 75 -0.04 10.19 24.54
C SER A 75 -1.48 10.55 24.93
N LEU A 76 -2.44 10.37 24.01
CA LEU A 76 -3.87 10.50 24.27
C LEU A 76 -4.50 9.26 24.92
N GLY A 77 -3.75 8.16 25.08
CA GLY A 77 -4.24 6.94 25.72
C GLY A 77 -5.26 6.13 24.91
N ILE A 78 -5.39 6.39 23.60
CA ILE A 78 -6.41 5.75 22.75
C ILE A 78 -5.88 4.55 21.95
N VAL A 79 -4.56 4.36 21.90
CA VAL A 79 -3.92 3.28 21.14
C VAL A 79 -4.00 1.97 21.94
N ARG A 80 -4.56 0.92 21.32
CA ARG A 80 -4.64 -0.44 21.88
C ARG A 80 -3.46 -1.30 21.46
N ALA A 81 -3.05 -1.18 20.20
CA ALA A 81 -1.94 -1.92 19.63
C ALA A 81 -1.40 -1.19 18.40
N THR A 82 -0.14 -1.45 18.04
CA THR A 82 0.52 -0.91 16.84
C THR A 82 1.23 -2.01 16.08
N GLU A 83 1.43 -1.78 14.77
CA GLU A 83 2.17 -2.69 13.89
C GLU A 83 1.65 -4.14 13.94
N ILE A 84 0.32 -4.31 13.98
CA ILE A 84 -0.33 -5.61 14.15
C ILE A 84 -0.32 -6.38 12.83
N GLN A 85 0.29 -7.57 12.82
CA GLN A 85 0.20 -8.48 11.67
C GLN A 85 -1.19 -9.09 11.59
N ILE A 86 -1.74 -9.19 10.38
CA ILE A 86 -2.96 -9.98 10.18
C ILE A 86 -2.72 -11.45 10.54
N PRO A 87 -3.75 -12.19 10.98
CA PRO A 87 -3.65 -13.62 11.22
C PRO A 87 -3.01 -14.37 10.04
N PRO A 88 -2.14 -15.36 10.29
CA PRO A 88 -1.53 -16.15 9.23
C PRO A 88 -2.58 -16.78 8.31
N GLN A 89 -2.38 -16.64 7.01
CA GLN A 89 -3.23 -17.24 5.97
C GLN A 89 -2.38 -17.52 4.71
N GLU A 90 -2.97 -18.04 3.64
CA GLU A 90 -2.20 -18.47 2.46
C GLU A 90 -1.98 -17.40 1.38
N LEU A 91 -2.92 -16.48 1.17
CA LEU A 91 -2.98 -15.59 0.02
C LEU A 91 -2.28 -14.24 0.25
N ILE A 92 -2.63 -13.55 1.34
CA ILE A 92 -2.30 -12.16 1.65
C ILE A 92 -1.58 -11.95 3.01
N ALA A 93 -0.43 -11.29 3.01
CA ALA A 93 0.20 -10.79 4.23
C ALA A 93 -0.05 -9.28 4.42
N GLY A 94 -0.02 -8.80 5.65
CA GLY A 94 -0.19 -7.39 5.94
C GLY A 94 0.04 -7.04 7.40
N ARG A 95 0.23 -5.75 7.65
CA ARG A 95 0.50 -5.21 8.97
C ARG A 95 -0.20 -3.86 9.09
N ALA A 96 -1.24 -3.79 9.90
CA ALA A 96 -1.94 -2.54 10.14
C ALA A 96 -1.13 -1.63 11.08
N ASP A 97 -1.31 -0.33 10.91
CA ASP A 97 -0.55 0.66 11.65
C ASP A 97 -0.92 0.67 13.12
N ALA A 98 -2.22 0.70 13.43
CA ALA A 98 -2.71 0.62 14.79
C ALA A 98 -4.15 0.09 14.90
N ILE A 99 -4.50 -0.32 16.12
CA ILE A 99 -5.88 -0.41 16.58
C ILE A 99 -6.06 0.65 17.66
N VAL A 100 -7.09 1.47 17.53
CA VAL A 100 -7.44 2.52 18.50
C VAL A 100 -8.84 2.28 19.05
N SER A 101 -9.14 2.86 20.20
CA SER A 101 -10.51 2.93 20.73
C SER A 101 -10.67 4.18 21.57
N PHE A 102 -11.89 4.69 21.63
CA PHE A 102 -12.22 5.90 22.36
C PHE A 102 -13.01 5.57 23.62
N THR A 103 -13.03 6.48 24.57
CA THR A 103 -13.91 6.46 25.75
C THR A 103 -14.90 7.61 25.66
N ASP A 104 -15.94 7.59 26.48
CA ASP A 104 -16.90 8.70 26.59
C ASP A 104 -16.20 10.04 26.90
N LYS A 105 -15.06 9.97 27.59
CA LYS A 105 -14.31 11.15 28.04
C LYS A 105 -13.24 11.62 27.05
N THR A 106 -12.88 10.78 26.09
CA THR A 106 -11.73 11.03 25.20
C THR A 106 -11.81 12.36 24.48
N PHE A 107 -13.01 12.79 24.09
CA PHE A 107 -13.21 14.07 23.41
C PHE A 107 -13.63 15.19 24.37
N SER A 108 -14.46 14.88 25.37
CA SER A 108 -14.95 15.88 26.34
C SER A 108 -13.84 16.45 27.21
N ASP A 109 -12.82 15.64 27.56
CA ASP A 109 -11.67 16.10 28.37
C ASP A 109 -10.86 17.18 27.65
N PHE A 110 -10.96 17.25 26.31
CA PHE A 110 -10.34 18.27 25.47
C PHE A 110 -11.32 19.33 24.98
N GLY A 111 -12.58 19.30 25.43
CA GLY A 111 -13.62 20.23 24.99
C GLY A 111 -13.98 20.09 23.50
N ILE A 112 -13.77 18.92 22.90
CA ILE A 112 -14.04 18.66 21.48
C ILE A 112 -15.46 18.11 21.32
N GLU A 113 -16.27 18.81 20.53
CA GLU A 113 -17.58 18.32 20.11
C GLU A 113 -17.45 17.41 18.87
N ILE A 114 -17.95 16.19 18.97
CA ILE A 114 -17.85 15.19 17.89
C ILE A 114 -19.04 15.33 16.95
N LYS A 115 -18.78 15.55 15.66
CA LYS A 115 -19.83 15.61 14.63
C LYS A 115 -20.24 14.22 14.12
N GLU A 116 -19.34 13.26 14.18
CA GLU A 116 -19.55 11.89 13.74
C GLU A 116 -19.78 10.96 14.93
N LYS A 117 -20.60 9.92 14.73
CA LYS A 117 -20.93 8.99 15.82
C LYS A 117 -19.74 8.05 16.06
N ILE A 118 -18.92 8.35 17.07
CA ILE A 118 -17.90 7.45 17.60
C ILE A 118 -18.54 6.58 18.67
N GLU A 119 -18.28 5.28 18.63
CA GLU A 119 -18.78 4.31 19.60
C GLU A 119 -17.73 4.06 20.69
N PRO A 120 -17.97 4.49 21.95
CA PRO A 120 -17.06 4.27 23.07
C PRO A 120 -16.78 2.78 23.29
N GLY A 121 -15.52 2.44 23.56
CA GLY A 121 -15.08 1.08 23.85
C GLY A 121 -14.96 0.17 22.63
N ILE A 122 -15.44 0.57 21.44
CA ILE A 122 -15.34 -0.22 20.21
C ILE A 122 -13.94 0.00 19.57
N PRO A 123 -13.28 -1.07 19.11
CA PRO A 123 -12.00 -0.95 18.40
C PRO A 123 -12.19 -0.46 16.96
N TYR A 124 -11.27 0.38 16.51
CA TYR A 124 -11.14 0.86 15.13
C TYR A 124 -9.76 0.46 14.61
N VAL A 125 -9.70 -0.13 13.41
CA VAL A 125 -8.41 -0.26 12.70
C VAL A 125 -8.03 1.11 12.14
N LEU A 126 -6.83 1.58 12.44
CA LEU A 126 -6.29 2.82 11.93
C LEU A 126 -5.25 2.53 10.85
N GLU A 127 -5.44 3.14 9.68
CA GLU A 127 -4.49 3.14 8.57
C GLU A 127 -4.10 4.59 8.25
N ILE A 128 -2.81 4.88 8.32
CA ILE A 128 -2.22 6.23 8.23
C ILE A 128 -1.54 6.39 6.87
N LYS A 129 -1.86 7.45 6.15
CA LYS A 129 -1.30 7.75 4.83
C LYS A 129 -0.67 9.14 4.80
N SER A 130 0.62 9.20 4.49
CA SER A 130 1.25 10.48 4.11
C SER A 130 1.01 10.75 2.62
N ILE A 131 0.57 11.95 2.29
CA ILE A 131 0.29 12.38 0.92
C ILE A 131 1.02 13.68 0.59
N SER A 132 1.35 13.89 -0.68
CA SER A 132 1.83 15.20 -1.13
C SER A 132 0.66 16.16 -1.20
N GLY A 133 0.90 17.44 -0.92
CA GLY A 133 -0.06 18.53 -1.11
C GLY A 133 -0.45 18.80 -2.57
N LYS A 134 0.21 18.13 -3.52
CA LYS A 134 -0.26 18.07 -4.92
C LYS A 134 -1.52 17.21 -5.10
N ILE A 135 -1.81 16.31 -4.16
CA ILE A 135 -3.03 15.51 -4.21
C ILE A 135 -4.21 16.43 -3.86
N ASN A 136 -5.17 16.50 -4.76
CA ASN A 136 -6.43 17.19 -4.52
C ASN A 136 -7.19 16.47 -3.40
N SER A 137 -7.37 17.13 -2.25
CA SER A 137 -8.09 16.58 -1.09
C SER A 137 -9.51 16.13 -1.43
N LYS A 138 -10.16 16.71 -2.44
CA LYS A 138 -11.48 16.27 -2.95
C LYS A 138 -11.48 14.88 -3.58
N LYS A 139 -10.30 14.31 -3.88
CA LYS A 139 -10.16 12.94 -4.40
C LYS A 139 -9.90 11.92 -3.30
N LEU A 140 -9.81 12.36 -2.04
CA LEU A 140 -9.73 11.46 -0.89
C LEU A 140 -11.12 10.98 -0.48
N PRO A 141 -11.23 9.77 0.08
CA PRO A 141 -10.17 8.77 0.26
C PRO A 141 -9.86 8.01 -1.04
N LEU A 142 -8.60 7.59 -1.24
CA LEU A 142 -8.21 6.82 -2.43
C LEU A 142 -8.72 5.37 -2.34
N GLN A 143 -9.25 4.84 -3.45
CA GLN A 143 -9.89 3.51 -3.47
C GLN A 143 -8.97 2.37 -3.04
N ASP A 144 -7.70 2.39 -3.42
CA ASP A 144 -6.72 1.37 -3.01
C ASP A 144 -6.44 1.41 -1.50
N HIS A 145 -6.52 2.59 -0.88
CA HIS A 145 -6.41 2.72 0.57
C HIS A 145 -7.66 2.22 1.30
N ILE A 146 -8.85 2.44 0.72
CA ILE A 146 -10.11 1.86 1.21
C ILE A 146 -10.03 0.33 1.15
N ASN A 147 -9.60 -0.22 0.01
CA ASN A 147 -9.44 -1.66 -0.17
C ASN A 147 -8.46 -2.27 0.86
N GLN A 148 -7.33 -1.61 1.09
CA GLN A 148 -6.36 -1.99 2.12
C GLN A 148 -7.00 -2.00 3.52
N LEU A 149 -7.71 -0.95 3.92
CA LEU A 149 -8.37 -0.88 5.22
C LEU A 149 -9.43 -1.98 5.38
N GLN A 150 -10.26 -2.21 4.35
CA GLN A 150 -11.34 -3.21 4.38
C GLN A 150 -10.81 -4.63 4.57
N LEU A 151 -9.66 -4.97 3.95
CA LEU A 151 -8.99 -6.24 4.22
C LEU A 151 -8.53 -6.36 5.69
N TYR A 152 -8.02 -5.28 6.29
CA TYR A 152 -7.69 -5.33 7.72
C TYR A 152 -8.93 -5.54 8.60
N LEU A 153 -10.03 -4.85 8.30
CA LEU A 153 -11.31 -5.04 9.02
C LEU A 153 -11.77 -6.50 8.96
N HIS A 154 -11.68 -7.11 7.77
CA HIS A 154 -11.99 -8.53 7.56
C HIS A 154 -11.13 -9.45 8.42
N TYR A 155 -9.80 -9.34 8.28
CA TYR A 155 -8.88 -10.29 8.92
C TYR A 155 -8.81 -10.13 10.44
N PHE A 156 -8.97 -8.91 10.96
CA PHE A 156 -9.03 -8.68 12.42
C PHE A 156 -10.42 -8.91 13.01
N LYS A 157 -11.46 -9.11 12.17
CA LYS A 157 -12.86 -9.20 12.60
C LYS A 157 -13.31 -7.95 13.37
N ILE A 158 -12.79 -6.79 12.98
CA ILE A 158 -13.11 -5.47 13.53
C ILE A 158 -14.04 -4.77 12.53
N LYS A 159 -15.18 -4.24 13.00
CA LYS A 159 -16.22 -3.69 12.13
C LYS A 159 -15.99 -2.24 11.69
N LYS A 160 -15.08 -1.53 12.36
CA LYS A 160 -14.87 -0.09 12.18
C LYS A 160 -13.42 0.21 11.81
N GLY A 161 -13.22 1.14 10.89
CA GLY A 161 -11.90 1.58 10.47
C GLY A 161 -11.80 3.09 10.30
N ILE A 162 -10.58 3.61 10.39
CA ILE A 162 -10.21 5.01 10.18
C ILE A 162 -9.12 5.04 9.12
N LEU A 163 -9.34 5.80 8.04
CA LEU A 163 -8.26 6.27 7.17
C LEU A 163 -7.85 7.68 7.60
N LEU A 164 -6.59 7.83 8.00
CA LEU A 164 -6.02 9.11 8.42
C LEU A 164 -4.97 9.59 7.42
N TYR A 165 -5.27 10.68 6.72
CA TYR A 165 -4.37 11.30 5.76
C TYR A 165 -3.63 12.47 6.37
N LEU A 166 -2.33 12.55 6.09
CA LEU A 166 -1.47 13.66 6.47
C LEU A 166 -0.81 14.27 5.25
N ASN A 167 -1.06 15.56 5.05
CA ASN A 167 -0.43 16.34 4.00
C ASN A 167 1.00 16.69 4.41
N LYS A 168 1.98 16.23 3.65
CA LYS A 168 3.41 16.47 3.91
C LYS A 168 3.81 17.93 3.78
N ASP A 169 3.10 18.68 2.94
CA ASP A 169 3.44 20.06 2.61
C ASP A 169 2.76 21.05 3.58
N THR A 170 1.51 20.79 3.97
CA THR A 170 0.70 21.70 4.82
C THR A 170 0.53 21.22 6.27
N GLN A 171 0.87 19.96 6.58
CA GLN A 171 0.57 19.28 7.84
C GLN A 171 -0.94 19.16 8.17
N GLU A 172 -1.82 19.42 7.19
CA GLU A 172 -3.25 19.19 7.34
C GLU A 172 -3.56 17.70 7.52
N ILE A 173 -4.54 17.42 8.38
CA ILE A 173 -5.04 16.09 8.68
C ILE A 173 -6.45 15.95 8.10
N SER A 174 -6.72 14.82 7.45
CA SER A 174 -8.07 14.45 7.01
C SER A 174 -8.39 13.04 7.45
N GLU A 175 -9.54 12.84 8.08
CA GLU A 175 -9.98 11.56 8.60
C GLU A 175 -11.26 11.09 7.92
N PHE A 176 -11.40 9.77 7.78
CA PHE A 176 -12.57 9.14 7.17
C PHE A 176 -12.91 7.85 7.92
N LEU A 177 -14.14 7.73 8.38
CA LEU A 177 -14.66 6.54 9.04
C LEU A 177 -15.25 5.56 8.04
N PHE A 178 -15.01 4.27 8.28
CA PHE A 178 -15.53 3.17 7.47
C PHE A 178 -16.15 2.08 8.33
N ASP A 179 -17.27 1.55 7.86
CA ASP A 179 -17.80 0.26 8.27
C ASP A 179 -17.23 -0.87 7.40
N TYR A 180 -17.12 -2.06 7.98
CA TYR A 180 -16.74 -3.26 7.25
C TYR A 180 -17.76 -3.58 6.15
N ASP A 181 -17.27 -3.70 4.91
CA ASP A 181 -18.03 -4.09 3.74
C ASP A 181 -17.56 -5.47 3.24
N GLN A 182 -18.38 -6.48 3.54
CA GLN A 182 -18.10 -7.86 3.14
C GLN A 182 -18.06 -8.05 1.63
N ASN A 183 -18.96 -7.40 0.88
CA ASN A 183 -19.03 -7.56 -0.57
C ASN A 183 -17.78 -6.99 -1.24
N LEU A 184 -17.32 -5.83 -0.77
CA LEU A 184 -16.07 -5.22 -1.25
C LEU A 184 -14.87 -6.14 -0.97
N VAL A 185 -14.79 -6.71 0.23
CA VAL A 185 -13.69 -7.63 0.56
C VAL A 185 -13.71 -8.90 -0.29
N GLU A 186 -14.88 -9.52 -0.46
CA GLU A 186 -15.01 -10.70 -1.32
C GLU A 186 -14.57 -10.42 -2.76
N ASN A 187 -14.91 -9.24 -3.30
CA ASN A 187 -14.45 -8.81 -4.62
C ASN A 187 -12.91 -8.66 -4.68
N ILE A 188 -12.29 -8.08 -3.65
CA ILE A 188 -10.84 -7.93 -3.57
C ILE A 188 -10.14 -9.29 -3.46
N LEU A 189 -10.64 -10.19 -2.62
CA LEU A 189 -10.08 -11.54 -2.45
C LEU A 189 -10.20 -12.38 -3.73
N ASN A 190 -11.33 -12.28 -4.43
CA ASN A 190 -11.52 -12.90 -5.74
C ASN A 190 -10.52 -12.35 -6.77
N TRP A 191 -10.29 -11.04 -6.75
CA TRP A 191 -9.28 -10.41 -7.62
C TRP A 191 -7.87 -10.94 -7.35
N PHE A 192 -7.46 -11.06 -6.09
CA PHE A 192 -6.17 -11.67 -5.73
C PHE A 192 -6.09 -13.14 -6.14
N SER A 193 -7.17 -13.89 -5.98
CA SER A 193 -7.22 -15.32 -6.35
C SER A 193 -7.02 -15.50 -7.86
N LYS A 194 -7.74 -14.73 -8.69
CA LYS A 194 -7.55 -14.72 -10.15
C LYS A 194 -6.15 -14.29 -10.57
N LEU A 195 -5.55 -13.34 -9.85
CA LEU A 195 -4.17 -12.93 -10.12
C LEU A 195 -3.18 -14.03 -9.75
N LYS A 196 -3.43 -14.77 -8.66
CA LYS A 196 -2.62 -15.92 -8.24
C LYS A 196 -2.62 -17.01 -9.31
N GLU A 197 -3.78 -17.36 -9.85
CA GLU A 197 -3.91 -18.34 -10.94
C GLU A 197 -3.02 -17.96 -12.14
N LYS A 198 -2.99 -16.68 -12.52
CA LYS A 198 -2.13 -16.19 -13.60
C LYS A 198 -0.66 -16.26 -13.27
N ILE A 199 -0.27 -15.92 -12.04
CA ILE A 199 1.11 -16.02 -11.57
C ILE A 199 1.57 -17.48 -11.61
N GLU A 200 0.74 -18.41 -11.14
CA GLU A 200 1.05 -19.85 -11.13
C GLU A 200 1.09 -20.45 -12.53
N ALA A 201 0.24 -19.97 -13.44
CA ALA A 201 0.21 -20.39 -14.84
C ALA A 201 1.27 -19.72 -15.73
N ASP A 202 2.13 -18.85 -15.17
CA ASP A 202 3.13 -18.08 -15.93
C ASP A 202 2.51 -17.20 -17.04
N ILE A 203 1.31 -16.68 -16.80
CA ILE A 203 0.59 -15.80 -17.73
C ILE A 203 0.66 -14.36 -17.22
N ILE A 204 1.36 -13.51 -17.96
CA ILE A 204 1.39 -12.07 -17.73
C ILE A 204 -0.03 -11.52 -17.92
N PRO A 205 -0.63 -10.85 -16.91
CA PRO A 205 -1.97 -10.30 -17.03
C PRO A 205 -2.09 -9.25 -18.14
N VAL A 206 -3.32 -8.99 -18.59
CA VAL A 206 -3.62 -7.88 -19.50
C VAL A 206 -3.11 -6.55 -18.94
N ARG A 207 -2.61 -5.68 -19.82
CA ARG A 207 -2.17 -4.34 -19.45
C ARG A 207 -3.37 -3.47 -19.06
N LEU A 208 -3.15 -2.50 -18.16
CA LEU A 208 -4.14 -1.47 -17.85
C LEU A 208 -4.63 -0.78 -19.12
N THR A 209 -5.93 -0.49 -19.18
CA THR A 209 -6.61 0.05 -20.36
C THR A 209 -6.18 1.46 -20.71
N ASP A 210 -5.84 2.24 -19.70
CA ASP A 210 -5.40 3.63 -19.74
C ASP A 210 -3.86 3.75 -19.64
N TRP A 211 -3.13 2.73 -20.07
CA TRP A 211 -1.69 2.82 -20.25
C TRP A 211 -1.36 3.66 -21.50
N PRO A 212 -0.34 4.55 -21.48
CA PRO A 212 0.60 4.81 -20.37
C PRO A 212 0.16 5.89 -19.37
N GLU A 213 -1.00 6.53 -19.56
CA GLU A 213 -1.45 7.69 -18.79
C GLU A 213 -1.81 7.38 -17.34
N ASN A 214 -2.11 6.11 -17.03
CA ASN A 214 -2.43 5.66 -15.68
C ASN A 214 -1.34 6.08 -14.69
N TRP A 215 -1.74 6.67 -13.57
CA TRP A 215 -0.82 7.15 -12.53
C TRP A 215 0.10 6.05 -11.98
N GLN A 216 -0.33 4.79 -11.99
CA GLN A 216 0.48 3.65 -11.58
C GLN A 216 1.60 3.33 -12.57
N CYS A 217 1.46 3.73 -13.83
CA CYS A 217 2.45 3.49 -14.88
C CYS A 217 3.55 4.56 -14.92
N GLN A 218 3.23 5.81 -14.60
CA GLN A 218 4.14 6.97 -14.73
C GLN A 218 5.48 6.82 -14.00
N LYS A 219 5.53 6.04 -12.91
CA LYS A 219 6.74 5.74 -12.14
C LYS A 219 6.86 4.25 -11.82
N CYS A 220 6.38 3.39 -12.71
CA CYS A 220 6.46 1.95 -12.54
C CYS A 220 7.88 1.47 -12.87
N GLU A 221 8.52 0.75 -11.95
CA GLU A 221 9.86 0.15 -12.15
C GLU A 221 9.90 -0.90 -13.28
N PHE A 222 8.74 -1.29 -13.81
CA PHE A 222 8.58 -2.27 -14.87
C PHE A 222 8.05 -1.65 -16.18
N PHE A 223 8.17 -0.33 -16.35
CA PHE A 223 7.55 0.37 -17.47
C PHE A 223 8.04 -0.17 -18.83
N GLU A 224 9.36 -0.28 -19.02
CA GLU A 224 9.92 -0.75 -20.29
C GLU A 224 9.59 -2.22 -20.57
N ILE A 225 9.66 -3.12 -19.57
CA ILE A 225 9.26 -4.53 -19.79
C ILE A 225 7.75 -4.66 -20.07
N CYS A 226 6.92 -3.82 -19.44
CA CYS A 226 5.48 -3.78 -19.68
C CYS A 226 5.16 -3.31 -21.10
N LYS A 227 5.96 -2.38 -21.64
CA LYS A 227 5.88 -1.92 -23.03
C LYS A 227 6.23 -3.04 -24.01
N ILE A 228 7.33 -3.77 -23.78
CA ILE A 228 7.76 -4.92 -24.61
C ILE A 228 6.72 -6.06 -24.60
N ALA A 229 6.12 -6.31 -23.43
CA ALA A 229 5.09 -7.33 -23.25
C ALA A 229 3.78 -7.04 -24.00
N GLY A 230 3.60 -5.86 -24.60
CA GLY A 230 2.40 -5.49 -25.34
C GLY A 230 1.15 -5.36 -24.46
N ARG A 231 -0.03 -5.28 -25.08
CA ARG A 231 -1.30 -5.03 -24.38
C ARG A 231 -1.97 -6.30 -23.83
N GLN A 232 -1.91 -7.38 -24.60
CA GLN A 232 -2.63 -8.62 -24.31
C GLN A 232 -1.92 -9.45 -23.22
N GLU A 233 -2.58 -10.52 -22.80
CA GLU A 233 -1.93 -11.57 -22.03
C GLU A 233 -0.80 -12.19 -22.84
N MET A 234 0.23 -12.64 -22.14
CA MET A 234 1.45 -13.19 -22.74
C MET A 234 2.07 -14.20 -21.78
N GLU A 235 2.53 -15.32 -22.29
CA GLU A 235 3.33 -16.26 -21.50
C GLU A 235 4.64 -15.60 -21.05
N TRP A 236 5.03 -15.82 -19.80
CA TRP A 236 6.24 -15.27 -19.22
C TRP A 236 7.50 -15.66 -20.00
N GLU A 237 7.58 -16.91 -20.45
CA GLU A 237 8.68 -17.40 -21.29
C GLU A 237 8.86 -16.58 -22.57
N LYS A 238 7.77 -16.27 -23.28
CA LYS A 238 7.81 -15.45 -24.50
C LYS A 238 8.32 -14.04 -24.25
N LEU A 239 8.07 -13.47 -23.07
CA LEU A 239 8.65 -12.17 -22.71
C LEU A 239 10.16 -12.30 -22.43
N LYS A 240 10.60 -13.36 -21.74
CA LYS A 240 12.04 -13.60 -21.51
C LYS A 240 12.81 -13.71 -22.81
N GLU A 241 12.30 -14.47 -23.77
CA GLU A 241 12.88 -14.58 -25.13
C GLU A 241 13.05 -13.20 -25.78
N LYS A 242 12.02 -12.35 -25.72
CA LYS A 242 12.09 -10.98 -26.27
C LYS A 242 13.13 -10.10 -25.59
N LEU A 243 13.29 -10.25 -24.27
CA LEU A 243 14.27 -9.48 -23.49
C LEU A 243 15.71 -9.91 -23.80
N GLU A 244 15.94 -11.20 -24.09
CA GLU A 244 17.26 -11.71 -24.50
C GLU A 244 17.63 -11.22 -25.89
N VAL A 245 16.70 -11.27 -26.85
CA VAL A 245 16.92 -10.76 -28.22
C VAL A 245 17.20 -9.25 -28.24
N SER A 246 16.63 -8.49 -27.30
CA SER A 246 16.84 -7.03 -27.20
C SER A 246 18.18 -6.64 -26.54
N ARG A 247 18.94 -7.62 -26.02
CA ARG A 247 20.26 -7.42 -25.40
C ARG A 247 21.43 -7.79 -26.31
N VAL A 248 21.14 -8.33 -27.50
CA VAL A 248 22.09 -8.62 -28.59
C VAL A 248 22.06 -7.48 -29.60
#